data_AF-A0A3D0CCY6-F1
#
_entry.id   AF-A0A3D0CCY6-F1
#
_cell.length_a   1.000
_cell.length_b   1.000
_cell.length_c   1.000
_cell.angle_alpha   90.00
_cell.angle_beta   90.00
_cell.angle_gamma   90.00
#
_symmetry.space_group_name_H-M   'P 1'
#
loop_
_entity.id
_entity.type
_entity.pdbx_description
1 polymer ?
#
loop_
_entity_poly.entity_id
_entity_poly.type
_entity_poly.pdbx_seq_one_letter_code
_entity_poly.pdbx_strand_id
1 'polypeptide(L)'
;METINEFFNMLKVSHVYTLIQALLLFLVGYFIAKAISSAAEKVAESKMTTHGLFLLKRTIFYTLLVLFALSALKHIGIDLTILLGAAGIFTVAIGFASQTSAS
;
A
#
# COMPACT_ATOMS: atom_id res chain seq x y z
N MET A 1 -5.26 -33.41 -21.31
CA MET A 1 -5.67 -32.00 -21.13
C MET A 1 -6.65 -31.84 -19.96
N GLU A 2 -7.59 -32.77 -19.73
CA GLU A 2 -8.50 -32.73 -18.56
C GLU A 2 -7.76 -32.73 -17.21
N THR A 3 -6.76 -33.59 -17.03
CA THR A 3 -5.97 -33.66 -15.78
C THR A 3 -5.22 -32.38 -15.43
N ILE A 4 -4.77 -31.63 -16.44
CA ILE A 4 -4.13 -30.31 -16.25
C ILE A 4 -5.18 -29.29 -15.79
N ASN A 5 -6.35 -29.29 -16.41
CA ASN A 5 -7.45 -28.38 -16.05
C ASN A 5 -8.03 -28.67 -14.66
N GLU A 6 -8.11 -29.95 -14.27
CA GLU A 6 -8.53 -30.36 -12.93
C GLU A 6 -7.52 -29.94 -11.85
N PHE A 7 -6.22 -30.08 -12.12
CA PHE A 7 -5.16 -29.57 -11.24
C PHE A 7 -5.27 -28.04 -11.07
N PHE A 8 -5.44 -27.30 -12.17
CA PHE A 8 -5.66 -25.84 -12.09
C PHE A 8 -6.94 -25.48 -11.34
N ASN A 9 -8.02 -26.26 -11.48
CA ASN A 9 -9.25 -26.04 -10.72
C ASN A 9 -9.08 -26.34 -9.23
N MET A 10 -8.40 -27.42 -8.83
CA MET A 10 -8.08 -27.67 -7.42
C MET A 10 -7.18 -26.59 -6.83
N LEU A 11 -6.20 -26.09 -7.60
CA LEU A 11 -5.30 -25.03 -7.17
C LEU A 11 -6.02 -23.68 -7.05
N LYS A 12 -7.00 -23.41 -7.93
CA LYS A 12 -7.88 -22.22 -7.89
C LYS A 12 -8.91 -22.27 -6.75
N VAL A 13 -9.33 -23.47 -6.34
CA VAL A 13 -10.15 -23.71 -5.13
C VAL A 13 -9.32 -23.52 -3.85
N SER A 14 -7.99 -23.63 -3.93
CA SER A 14 -7.10 -23.42 -2.80
C SER A 14 -6.78 -21.93 -2.54
N HIS A 15 -6.59 -21.58 -1.27
CA HIS A 15 -6.15 -20.24 -0.82
C HIS A 15 -4.77 -19.83 -1.38
N VAL A 16 -4.03 -20.74 -2.03
CA VAL A 16 -2.70 -20.47 -2.57
C VAL A 16 -2.77 -19.53 -3.78
N TYR A 17 -3.79 -19.66 -4.63
CA TYR A 17 -3.94 -18.82 -5.82
C TYR A 17 -4.18 -17.35 -5.45
N THR A 18 -5.07 -17.09 -4.48
CA THR A 18 -5.35 -15.73 -4.00
C THR A 18 -4.15 -15.12 -3.28
N LEU A 19 -3.37 -15.93 -2.56
CA LEU A 19 -2.17 -15.50 -1.88
C LEU A 19 -1.05 -15.10 -2.86
N ILE A 20 -0.85 -15.86 -3.94
CA ILE A 20 0.07 -15.51 -5.02
C ILE A 20 -0.36 -14.20 -5.71
N GLN A 21 -1.65 -14.04 -6.01
CA GLN A 21 -2.16 -12.82 -6.63
C GLN A 21 -1.97 -11.59 -5.73
N ALA A 22 -2.26 -11.71 -4.43
CA ALA A 22 -2.06 -10.65 -3.46
C ALA A 22 -0.57 -10.27 -3.33
N LEU A 23 0.32 -11.27 -3.33
CA LEU A 23 1.77 -11.04 -3.29
C LEU A 23 2.26 -10.33 -4.56
N LEU A 24 1.81 -10.77 -5.74
CA LEU A 24 2.12 -10.10 -7.01
C LEU A 24 1.59 -8.67 -7.02
N LEU A 25 0.36 -8.44 -6.57
CA LEU A 25 -0.25 -7.12 -6.47
C LEU A 25 0.59 -6.21 -5.57
N PHE A 26 1.01 -6.70 -4.41
CA PHE A 26 1.85 -5.92 -3.48
C PHE A 26 3.23 -5.61 -4.07
N LEU A 27 3.89 -6.59 -4.71
CA LEU A 27 5.20 -6.38 -5.34
C LEU A 27 5.14 -5.37 -6.49
N VAL A 28 4.17 -5.53 -7.41
CA VAL A 28 3.95 -4.56 -8.49
C VAL A 28 3.63 -3.19 -7.92
N GLY A 29 2.79 -3.15 -6.89
CA GLY A 29 2.45 -1.93 -6.16
C GLY A 29 3.66 -1.22 -5.57
N TYR A 30 4.61 -1.96 -5.00
CA TYR A 30 5.87 -1.41 -4.49
C TYR A 30 6.68 -0.70 -5.58
N PHE A 31 6.82 -1.32 -6.76
CA PHE A 31 7.53 -0.70 -7.89
C PHE A 31 6.79 0.54 -8.42
N ILE A 32 5.46 0.48 -8.50
CA ILE A 32 4.63 1.63 -8.90
C ILE A 32 4.77 2.77 -7.89
N ALA A 33 4.67 2.48 -6.59
CA ALA A 33 4.83 3.49 -5.53
C ALA A 33 6.22 4.12 -5.57
N LYS A 34 7.27 3.34 -5.82
CA LYS A 34 8.64 3.83 -5.98
C LYS A 34 8.78 4.74 -7.21
N ALA A 35 8.18 4.37 -8.33
CA ALA A 35 8.21 5.17 -9.55
C ALA A 35 7.46 6.49 -9.38
N ILE A 36 6.22 6.45 -8.85
CA ILE A 36 5.39 7.65 -8.64
C ILE A 36 6.02 8.59 -7.62
N SER A 37 6.52 8.09 -6.50
CA SER A 37 7.18 8.93 -5.49
C SER A 37 8.44 9.61 -6.03
N SER A 38 9.22 8.93 -6.86
CA SER A 38 10.41 9.52 -7.50
C SER A 38 10.03 10.54 -8.58
N ALA A 39 8.97 10.29 -9.33
CA ALA A 39 8.45 11.27 -10.30
C ALA A 39 7.91 12.52 -9.60
N ALA A 40 7.19 12.36 -8.50
CA ALA A 40 6.67 13.49 -7.70
C ALA A 40 7.79 14.35 -7.11
N GLU A 41 8.86 13.73 -6.60
CA GLU A 41 10.07 14.43 -6.17
C GLU A 41 10.66 15.27 -7.31
N LYS A 42 10.80 14.68 -8.52
CA LYS A 42 11.35 15.39 -9.68
C LYS A 42 10.50 16.58 -10.11
N VAL A 43 9.17 16.46 -10.05
CA VAL A 43 8.25 17.56 -10.37
C VAL A 43 8.30 18.67 -9.33
N ALA A 44 8.49 18.32 -8.05
CA ALA A 44 8.50 19.27 -6.95
C ALA A 44 9.88 19.90 -6.68
N GLU A 45 10.96 19.41 -7.31
CA GLU A 45 12.35 19.78 -6.98
C GLU A 45 12.62 21.29 -7.05
N SER A 46 11.94 21.99 -7.96
CA SER A 46 12.09 23.44 -8.15
C SER A 46 11.29 24.29 -7.16
N LYS A 47 10.41 23.67 -6.36
CA LYS A 47 9.45 24.38 -5.49
C LYS A 47 9.63 24.10 -4.00
N MET A 48 10.50 23.17 -3.62
CA MET A 48 10.65 22.71 -2.24
C MET A 48 12.12 22.65 -1.82
N THR A 49 12.37 22.78 -0.52
CA THR A 49 13.69 22.53 0.07
C THR A 49 14.03 21.04 0.01
N THR A 50 15.32 20.69 0.11
CA THR A 50 15.77 19.29 0.13
C THR A 50 15.06 18.45 1.20
N HIS A 51 14.84 19.03 2.39
CA HIS A 51 14.11 18.36 3.46
C HIS A 51 12.62 18.17 3.10
N GLY A 52 11.98 19.19 2.50
CA GLY A 52 10.59 19.09 2.04
C GLY A 52 10.39 18.02 0.97
N LEU A 53 11.33 17.91 0.03
CA LEU A 53 11.32 16.87 -1.01
C LEU A 53 11.45 15.46 -0.43
N PHE A 54 12.34 15.29 0.54
CA PHE A 54 12.49 14.01 1.24
C PHE A 54 11.21 13.58 1.95
N LEU A 55 10.54 14.51 2.65
CA LEU A 55 9.26 14.26 3.29
C LEU A 55 8.16 13.95 2.26
N LEU A 56 8.08 14.72 1.17
CA LEU A 56 7.09 14.51 0.11
C LEU A 56 7.23 13.11 -0.51
N LYS A 57 8.45 12.73 -0.91
CA LYS A 57 8.75 11.42 -1.48
C LYS A 57 8.32 10.28 -0.54
N ARG A 58 8.69 10.37 0.73
CA ARG A 58 8.32 9.37 1.74
C ARG A 58 6.81 9.30 1.94
N THR A 59 6.14 10.45 2.05
CA THR A 59 4.69 10.52 2.25
C THR A 59 3.95 9.84 1.11
N ILE A 60 4.30 10.17 -0.14
CA ILE A 60 3.69 9.55 -1.33
C ILE A 60 3.99 8.06 -1.39
N PHE A 61 5.26 7.67 -1.19
CA PHE A 61 5.66 6.27 -1.24
C PHE A 61 4.89 5.40 -0.24
N TYR A 62 4.87 5.79 1.04
CA TYR A 62 4.21 5.00 2.09
C TYR A 62 2.69 5.03 1.96
N THR A 63 2.10 6.14 1.51
CA THR A 63 0.65 6.21 1.25
C THR A 63 0.25 5.19 0.19
N LEU A 64 0.95 5.19 -0.96
CA LEU A 64 0.67 4.25 -2.04
C LEU A 64 0.96 2.80 -1.62
N LEU A 65 2.06 2.57 -0.92
CA LEU A 65 2.42 1.23 -0.44
C LEU A 65 1.35 0.67 0.50
N VAL A 66 0.81 1.48 1.41
CA VAL A 66 -0.30 1.09 2.29
C VAL A 66 -1.56 0.78 1.48
N LEU A 67 -1.89 1.56 0.45
CA LEU A 67 -3.05 1.26 -0.41
C LEU A 67 -2.90 -0.07 -1.15
N PHE A 68 -1.71 -0.37 -1.68
CA PHE A 68 -1.43 -1.67 -2.30
C PHE A 68 -1.43 -2.81 -1.28
N ALA A 69 -0.92 -2.59 -0.06
CA ALA A 69 -1.02 -3.56 1.03
C ALA A 69 -2.49 -3.85 1.34
N LEU A 70 -3.30 -2.85 1.65
CA LEU A 70 -4.72 -3.01 1.94
C LEU A 70 -5.47 -3.71 0.80
N SER A 71 -5.13 -3.39 -0.45
CA SER A 71 -5.68 -4.06 -1.62
C SER A 71 -5.31 -5.55 -1.66
N ALA A 72 -4.05 -5.89 -1.38
CA ALA A 72 -3.58 -7.27 -1.29
C ALA A 72 -4.28 -8.04 -0.15
N LEU A 73 -4.40 -7.42 1.04
CA LEU A 73 -5.10 -8.01 2.19
C LEU A 73 -6.58 -8.28 1.86
N LYS A 74 -7.27 -7.32 1.22
CA LYS A 74 -8.66 -7.49 0.76
C LYS A 74 -8.80 -8.64 -0.23
N HIS A 75 -7.81 -8.82 -1.11
CA HIS A 75 -7.81 -9.89 -2.12
C HIS A 75 -7.72 -11.30 -1.52
N ILE A 76 -7.17 -11.43 -0.31
CA ILE A 76 -7.15 -12.69 0.46
C ILE A 76 -8.34 -12.78 1.43
N GLY A 77 -9.28 -11.83 1.39
CA GLY A 77 -10.52 -11.87 2.16
C GLY A 77 -10.44 -11.26 3.57
N ILE A 78 -9.39 -10.48 3.87
CA ILE A 78 -9.30 -9.77 5.14
C ILE A 78 -10.29 -8.60 5.16
N ASP A 79 -11.07 -8.49 6.24
CA ASP A 79 -11.96 -7.36 6.47
C ASP A 79 -11.16 -6.09 6.81
N LEU A 80 -11.15 -5.15 5.87
CA LEU A 80 -10.46 -3.88 6.03
C LEU A 80 -11.16 -2.94 7.02
N THR A 81 -12.40 -3.20 7.40
CA THR A 81 -13.17 -2.33 8.32
C THR A 81 -12.46 -2.17 9.66
N ILE A 82 -11.90 -3.26 10.19
CA ILE A 82 -11.15 -3.27 11.45
C ILE A 82 -9.85 -2.46 11.31
N LEU A 83 -9.12 -2.67 10.21
CA LEU A 83 -7.86 -1.96 9.94
C LEU A 83 -8.08 -0.46 9.76
N LEU A 84 -9.12 -0.07 9.00
CA LEU A 84 -9.46 1.34 8.79
C LEU A 84 -9.98 2.00 10.07
N GLY A 85 -10.75 1.27 10.89
CA GLY A 85 -11.17 1.74 12.22
C GLY A 85 -9.97 2.02 13.14
N ALA A 86 -9.00 1.10 13.19
CA ALA A 86 -7.77 1.28 13.95
C ALA A 86 -6.91 2.43 13.40
N ALA A 87 -6.81 2.56 12.08
CA ALA A 87 -6.11 3.67 11.42
C ALA A 87 -6.74 5.02 11.78
N GLY A 88 -8.07 5.10 11.88
CA GLY A 88 -8.77 6.33 12.30
C GLY A 88 -8.38 6.78 13.71
N ILE A 89 -8.41 5.86 14.68
CA ILE A 89 -7.98 6.17 16.06
C ILE A 89 -6.50 6.57 16.10
N PHE A 90 -5.66 5.87 15.34
CA PHE A 90 -4.23 6.19 15.23
C PHE A 90 -3.98 7.58 14.63
N THR A 91 -4.71 7.96 13.58
CA THR A 91 -4.62 9.30 12.98
C THR A 91 -5.05 10.39 13.96
N VAL A 92 -6.10 10.17 14.76
CA VAL A 92 -6.51 11.11 15.81
C VAL A 92 -5.42 11.28 16.86
N ALA A 93 -4.79 10.18 17.30
CA ALA A 93 -3.68 10.24 18.27
C ALA A 93 -2.47 11.01 17.74
N ILE A 94 -2.07 10.77 16.47
CA ILE A 94 -1.02 11.57 15.80
C ILE A 94 -1.44 13.05 15.75
N GLY A 95 -2.70 13.33 15.44
CA GLY A 95 -3.23 14.69 15.38
C GLY A 95 -3.08 15.43 16.71
N PHE A 96 -3.45 14.80 17.82
CA PHE A 96 -3.24 15.37 19.16
C PHE A 96 -1.76 15.59 19.47
N ALA A 97 -0.89 14.62 19.17
CA ALA A 97 0.55 14.77 19.41
C ALA A 97 1.18 15.89 18.56
N SER A 98 0.73 16.06 17.31
CA SER A 98 1.26 17.04 16.37
C SER A 98 0.91 18.48 16.76
N GLN A 99 -0.14 18.70 17.56
CA GLN A 99 -0.52 20.03 18.04
C GLN A 99 0.60 20.68 18.87
N THR A 100 1.36 19.89 19.66
CA THR A 100 2.49 20.41 20.44
C THR A 100 3.63 20.91 19.57
N SER A 101 3.84 20.33 18.38
CA SER A 101 4.87 20.79 17.43
C SER A 101 4.42 21.97 16.56
N ALA A 102 3.11 22.19 16.42
CA ALA A 102 2.54 23.20 15.53
C ALA A 102 2.14 24.51 16.24
N SER A 103 2.04 24.49 17.57
CA SER A 103 1.84 25.68 18.42
C SER A 103 3.16 26.34 18.78
#